data_AF-A0A1N6FQS7-F1
#
_entry.id   AF-A0A1N6FQS7-F1
#
_cell.length_a   1.000
_cell.length_b   1.000
_cell.length_c   1.000
_cell.angle_alpha   90.00
_cell.angle_beta   90.00
_cell.angle_gamma   90.00
#
_symmetry.space_group_name_H-M   'P 1'
#
loop_
_entity.id
_entity.type
_entity.pdbx_description
1 polymer ?
#
loop_
_entity_poly.entity_id
_entity_poly.type
_entity_poly.pdbx_seq_one_letter_code
_entity_poly.pdbx_strand_id
1 'polypeptide(L)' 'MKKAKSKNESQQPEDKYIPSIPLKKIPSEKALQILRKAGHDVNEEQSEEIMEFLYTIVKLTLKEFFTSD' A
#
# COMPACT_ATOMS: atom_id res chain seq x y z
N MET A 1 48.31 -28.25 -12.65
CA MET A 1 48.00 -26.88 -12.20
C MET A 1 46.50 -26.69 -12.23
N LYS A 2 45.89 -26.37 -11.08
CA LYS A 2 44.43 -26.31 -10.89
C LYS A 2 43.90 -24.99 -11.49
N LYS A 3 42.85 -25.10 -12.31
CA LYS A 3 42.12 -23.97 -12.93
C LYS A 3 41.52 -23.07 -11.83
N ALA A 4 41.82 -21.78 -11.86
CA ALA A 4 41.17 -20.78 -11.00
C ALA A 4 39.75 -20.50 -11.54
N LYS A 5 38.74 -20.82 -10.73
CA LYS A 5 37.32 -20.55 -10.99
C LYS A 5 37.00 -19.09 -10.63
N SER A 6 36.24 -18.49 -11.54
CA SER A 6 35.52 -17.22 -11.46
C SER A 6 34.74 -17.01 -10.16
N LYS A 7 34.76 -15.78 -9.65
CA LYS A 7 33.68 -15.20 -8.84
C LYS A 7 33.40 -13.79 -9.38
N ASN A 8 32.58 -13.75 -10.43
CA ASN A 8 31.80 -12.56 -10.73
C ASN A 8 30.68 -12.52 -9.69
N GLU A 9 30.79 -11.65 -8.69
CA GLU A 9 29.66 -11.29 -7.83
C GLU A 9 28.73 -10.41 -8.66
N SER A 10 27.89 -11.06 -9.45
CA SER A 10 26.73 -10.43 -10.06
C SER A 10 25.78 -10.09 -8.92
N GLN A 11 25.80 -8.83 -8.48
CA GLN A 11 24.74 -8.24 -7.66
C GLN A 11 23.42 -8.51 -8.37
N GLN A 12 22.58 -9.36 -7.78
CA GLN A 12 21.25 -9.59 -8.31
C GLN A 12 20.44 -8.32 -8.13
N PRO A 13 19.59 -7.93 -9.10
CA PRO A 13 18.63 -6.87 -8.85
C PRO A 13 17.77 -7.36 -7.70
N GLU A 14 17.81 -6.66 -6.58
CA GLU A 14 16.86 -6.86 -5.51
C GLU A 14 15.50 -6.43 -6.07
N ASP A 15 14.83 -7.37 -6.74
CA ASP A 15 13.41 -7.29 -7.01
C ASP A 15 12.76 -7.26 -5.62
N LYS A 16 12.64 -6.05 -5.07
CA LYS A 16 11.84 -5.76 -3.89
C LYS A 16 10.44 -6.15 -4.25
N TYR A 17 10.11 -7.39 -3.97
CA TYR A 17 8.78 -7.92 -4.04
C TYR A 17 7.94 -7.07 -3.10
N ILE A 18 7.21 -6.11 -3.65
CA ILE A 18 6.18 -5.39 -2.91
C ILE A 18 5.13 -6.46 -2.62
N PRO A 19 4.95 -6.90 -1.36
CA PRO A 19 3.83 -7.75 -1.06
C PRO A 19 2.61 -6.94 -1.48
N SER A 20 1.76 -7.50 -2.33
CA SER A 20 0.45 -6.91 -2.57
C SER A 20 -0.30 -7.00 -1.24
N ILE A 21 -0.14 -5.99 -0.38
CA ILE A 21 -0.77 -5.96 0.94
C ILE A 21 -2.25 -5.78 0.65
N PRO A 22 -3.08 -6.82 0.82
CA PRO A 22 -4.49 -6.70 0.53
C PRO A 22 -5.10 -5.81 1.61
N LEU A 23 -5.41 -4.58 1.26
CA LEU A 23 -6.13 -3.68 2.16
C LEU A 23 -7.58 -4.13 2.25
N LYS A 24 -7.99 -4.54 3.45
CA LYS A 24 -9.40 -4.81 3.73
C LYS A 24 -10.17 -3.51 3.66
N LYS A 25 -10.85 -3.28 2.53
CA LYS A 25 -11.69 -2.10 2.35
C LYS A 25 -12.91 -2.17 3.29
N ILE A 26 -13.20 -1.05 3.92
CA ILE A 26 -14.48 -0.75 4.56
C ILE A 26 -15.52 -0.53 3.44
N PRO A 27 -16.70 -1.18 3.50
CA PRO A 27 -17.82 -0.89 2.60
C PRO A 27 -18.23 0.59 2.64
N SER A 28 -18.66 1.13 1.50
CA SER A 28 -19.06 2.54 1.37
C SER A 28 -20.16 2.93 2.37
N GLU A 29 -21.18 2.09 2.59
CA GLU A 29 -22.24 2.42 3.54
C GLU A 29 -21.73 2.53 4.98
N LYS A 30 -20.74 1.71 5.34
CA LYS A 30 -20.11 1.77 6.66
C LYS A 30 -19.25 3.02 6.80
N ALA A 31 -18.51 3.40 5.76
CA ALA A 31 -17.73 4.64 5.76
C ALA A 31 -18.63 5.87 5.92
N LEU A 32 -19.74 5.92 5.17
CA LEU A 32 -20.72 7.00 5.25
C LEU A 32 -21.32 7.11 6.67
N GLN A 33 -21.67 5.98 7.28
CA GLN A 33 -22.17 5.95 8.66
C GLN A 33 -21.13 6.46 9.68
N ILE A 34 -19.86 6.11 9.50
CA ILE A 34 -18.77 6.57 10.38
C ILE A 34 -18.61 8.09 10.25
N LEU A 35 -18.56 8.62 9.03
CA LEU A 35 -18.41 10.05 8.77
C LEU A 35 -19.58 10.85 9.34
N ARG A 36 -20.82 10.38 9.15
CA ARG A 36 -22.01 11.03 9.73
C ARG A 36 -22.03 10.98 11.25
N LYS A 37 -21.63 9.86 11.86
CA LYS A 37 -21.50 9.75 13.33
C LYS A 37 -20.45 10.69 13.91
N ALA A 38 -19.42 11.02 13.13
CA ALA A 38 -18.42 12.01 13.50
C ALA A 38 -18.89 13.47 13.30
N GLY A 39 -20.12 13.68 12.84
CA GLY A 39 -20.71 15.01 12.64
C GLY A 39 -20.44 15.61 11.25
N HIS A 40 -19.96 14.82 10.29
CA HIS A 40 -19.78 15.27 8.91
C HIS A 40 -21.06 15.06 8.10
N ASP A 41 -21.61 16.14 7.57
CA ASP A 41 -22.70 16.08 6.61
C ASP A 41 -22.14 15.80 5.22
N VAL A 42 -22.06 14.52 4.86
CA VAL A 42 -21.57 14.06 3.56
C VAL A 42 -22.58 13.12 2.92
N ASN A 43 -22.59 13.13 1.59
CA ASN A 43 -23.32 12.17 0.77
C ASN A 43 -22.46 10.93 0.46
N GLU A 44 -23.04 9.98 -0.27
CA GLU A 44 -22.37 8.71 -0.61
C GLU A 44 -21.15 8.92 -1.52
N GLU A 45 -21.28 9.74 -2.56
CA GLU A 45 -20.20 10.07 -3.50
C GLU A 45 -19.01 10.71 -2.80
N GLN A 46 -19.26 11.71 -1.93
CA GLN A 46 -18.24 12.35 -1.11
C GLN A 46 -17.57 11.35 -0.15
N SER A 47 -18.35 10.46 0.46
CA SER A 47 -17.81 9.42 1.33
C SER A 47 -16.91 8.46 0.56
N GLU A 48 -17.24 8.12 -0.68
CA GLU A 48 -16.42 7.25 -1.53
C GLU A 48 -15.10 7.93 -1.89
N GLU A 49 -15.15 9.19 -2.34
CA GLU A 49 -13.96 9.98 -2.69
C GLU A 49 -13.00 10.13 -1.48
N ILE A 50 -13.54 10.44 -0.30
CA ILE A 50 -12.76 10.52 0.94
C ILE A 50 -12.06 9.18 1.22
N MET A 51 -12.78 8.06 1.11
CA MET A 51 -12.21 6.75 1.38
C MET A 51 -11.14 6.37 0.35
N GLU A 52 -11.33 6.68 -0.92
CA GLU A 52 -10.31 6.45 -1.96
C GLU A 52 -9.02 7.21 -1.69
N PHE A 53 -9.13 8.48 -1.27
CA PHE A 53 -7.99 9.28 -0.87
C PHE A 53 -7.27 8.66 0.33
N LEU A 54 -8.00 8.26 1.37
CA LEU A 54 -7.43 7.61 2.55
C LEU A 54 -6.73 6.28 2.21
N TYR A 55 -7.31 5.45 1.34
CA TYR A 55 -6.64 4.23 0.89
C TYR A 55 -5.36 4.53 0.11
N THR A 56 -5.34 5.62 -0.67
CA THR A 56 -4.15 6.05 -1.39
C THR A 56 -3.03 6.42 -0.43
N ILE A 57 -3.33 7.22 0.60
CA ILE A 57 -2.35 7.57 1.65
C ILE A 57 -1.83 6.29 2.31
N VAL A 58 -2.70 5.38 2.74
CA VAL A 58 -2.29 4.13 3.41
C VAL A 58 -1.39 3.30 2.49
N LYS A 59 -1.70 3.17 1.21
CA LYS A 59 -0.83 2.46 0.24
C LYS A 59 0.55 3.12 0.12
N LEU A 60 0.60 4.45 0.05
CA LEU A 60 1.86 5.20 -0.03
C LEU A 60 2.68 5.03 1.25
N THR A 61 2.05 5.14 2.42
CA THR A 61 2.71 4.91 3.71
C THR A 61 3.22 3.47 3.81
N LEU A 62 2.42 2.48 3.42
CA LEU A 62 2.86 1.09 3.45
C LEU A 62 4.04 0.85 2.50
N LYS A 63 4.02 1.47 1.32
CA LYS A 63 5.17 1.44 0.41
C LYS A 63 6.40 2.03 1.10
N GLU A 64 6.32 3.28 1.55
CA GLU A 64 7.48 3.99 2.12
C GLU A 64 8.10 3.27 3.32
N PHE A 65 7.29 2.75 4.24
CA PHE A 65 7.78 2.21 5.51
C PHE A 65 7.99 0.69 5.52
N PHE A 66 7.40 -0.05 4.57
CA PHE A 66 7.49 -1.52 4.54
C PHE A 66 8.10 -2.10 3.26
N THR A 67 8.46 -1.28 2.27
CA THR A 67 9.38 -1.72 1.21
C THR A 67 10.78 -1.23 1.58
N SER A 68 11.62 -2.14 2.10
CA SER A 68 13.04 -1.87 2.41
C SER A 68 13.80 -1.37 1.19
N ASP A 69 14.94 -0.72 1.41
CA ASP A 69 15.83 -0.20 0.37
C ASP A 69 16.60 -1.29 -0.41
#